data_AF-B5A1Q7-F1
#
_entry.id   AF-B5A1Q7-F1
#
_cell.length_a   1.000
_cell.length_b   1.000
_cell.length_c   1.000
_cell.angle_alpha   90.00
_cell.angle_beta   90.00
_cell.angle_gamma   90.00
#
_symmetry.space_group_name_H-M   'P 1'
#
loop_
_entity.id
_entity.type
_entity.pdbx_description
1 polymer ?
#
loop_
_entity_poly.entity_id
_entity_poly.type
_entity_poly.pdbx_seq_one_letter_code
_entity_poly.pdbx_strand_id
1 'polypeptide(L)' 'YTGSSEVPNFPEFVAVGLVDDVQMVHYDSNTRKPGPKQDWMREITDERYWEKETQIYRSYQQTSKNNTEIA' A
#
# COMPACT_ATOMS: atom_id res chain seq x y z
N TYR A 1 -0.76 -3.92 -7.23
CA TYR A 1 -0.63 -4.64 -5.96
C TYR A 1 0.23 -5.87 -6.17
N THR A 2 1.10 -6.18 -5.21
CA THR A 2 1.92 -7.38 -5.22
C THR A 2 1.74 -8.07 -3.87
N GLY A 3 1.35 -9.34 -3.89
CA GLY A 3 1.38 -10.22 -2.73
C GLY A 3 2.47 -11.27 -2.92
N SER A 4 3.15 -11.64 -1.85
CA SER A 4 4.21 -12.66 -1.88
C SER A 4 4.21 -13.47 -0.58
N SER A 5 4.57 -14.74 -0.67
CA SER A 5 4.81 -15.60 0.49
C SER A 5 6.26 -16.10 0.46
N GLU A 6 6.90 -16.19 1.62
CA GLU A 6 8.22 -16.81 1.80
C GLU A 6 9.37 -16.19 0.98
N VAL A 7 9.25 -14.94 0.55
CA VAL A 7 10.33 -14.20 -0.11
C VAL A 7 11.15 -13.44 0.93
N PRO A 8 12.42 -13.83 1.19
CA PRO A 8 13.24 -13.15 2.20
C PRO A 8 13.46 -11.67 1.85
N ASN A 9 13.42 -10.81 2.87
CA ASN A 9 13.64 -9.36 2.75
C ASN A 9 12.67 -8.60 1.83
N PHE A 10 11.55 -9.20 1.44
CA PHE A 10 10.50 -8.55 0.68
C PHE A 10 9.20 -8.49 1.50
N PRO A 11 8.45 -7.37 1.50
CA PRO A 11 7.19 -7.30 2.23
C PRO A 11 6.15 -8.28 1.65
N GLU A 12 5.41 -8.97 2.51
CA GLU A 12 4.32 -9.90 2.10
C GLU A 12 3.27 -9.22 1.21
N PHE A 13 3.10 -7.90 1.34
CA PHE A 13 2.21 -7.13 0.50
C PHE A 13 2.76 -5.74 0.21
N VAL A 14 2.66 -5.32 -1.05
CA VAL A 14 3.04 -3.98 -1.53
C VAL A 14 1.94 -3.41 -2.42
N ALA A 15 1.61 -2.13 -2.20
CA ALA A 15 0.78 -1.35 -3.10
C ALA A 15 1.53 -0.09 -3.55
N VAL A 16 1.54 0.15 -4.86
CA VAL A 16 2.11 1.33 -5.50
C VAL A 16 1.04 1.93 -6.39
N GLY A 17 0.81 3.24 -6.24
CA GLY A 17 -0.08 4.01 -7.12
C GLY A 17 0.73 4.97 -7.96
N LEU A 18 0.45 4.99 -9.27
CA LEU A 18 1.11 5.82 -10.26
C LEU A 18 0.11 6.79 -10.90
N VAL A 19 0.55 8.02 -11.18
CA VAL A 19 -0.08 8.96 -12.12
C VAL A 19 1.01 9.34 -13.10
N ASP A 20 0.77 9.15 -14.40
CA ASP A 20 1.73 9.39 -15.48
C ASP A 20 3.11 8.76 -15.21
N ASP A 21 3.10 7.47 -14.81
CA ASP A 21 4.29 6.69 -14.42
C ASP A 21 5.09 7.22 -13.22
N VAL A 22 4.60 8.27 -12.55
CA VAL A 22 5.19 8.82 -11.34
C VAL A 22 4.52 8.23 -10.10
N GLN A 23 5.33 7.69 -9.18
CA GLN A 23 4.85 7.14 -7.94
C GLN A 23 4.28 8.21 -7.01
N MET A 24 2.97 8.14 -6.74
CA MET A 24 2.26 9.05 -5.83
C MET A 24 2.15 8.49 -4.41
N VAL A 25 2.00 7.16 -4.28
CA VAL A 25 1.74 6.48 -3.01
C VAL A 25 2.51 5.17 -2.95
N HIS A 26 2.95 4.83 -1.75
CA HIS A 26 3.57 3.55 -1.41
C HIS A 26 2.94 3.02 -0.13
N TYR A 27 2.59 1.74 -0.13
CA TYR A 27 2.23 0.99 1.07
C TYR A 27 2.99 -0.34 1.05
N ASP A 28 3.52 -0.75 2.19
CA ASP A 28 4.04 -2.10 2.39
C ASP A 28 3.60 -2.67 3.74
N SER A 29 3.56 -4.00 3.82
CA SER A 29 3.12 -4.74 5.01
C SER A 29 4.03 -4.57 6.24
N ASN A 30 5.24 -4.03 6.08
CA ASN A 30 6.19 -3.82 7.17
C ASN A 30 5.89 -2.50 7.89
N THR A 31 5.73 -1.41 7.13
CA THR A 31 5.45 -0.07 7.65
C THR A 31 3.96 0.16 7.91
N ARG A 32 3.09 -0.50 7.12
CA ARG A 32 1.63 -0.45 7.20
C ARG A 32 1.05 0.97 7.23
N LYS A 33 1.73 1.90 6.60
CA LYS A 33 1.34 3.32 6.54
C LYS A 33 1.60 3.88 5.14
N PRO A 34 0.54 4.19 4.38
CA PRO A 34 0.68 4.92 3.14
C PRO A 34 0.97 6.40 3.42
N GLY A 35 1.49 7.10 2.41
CA GLY A 35 1.68 8.54 2.45
C GLY A 35 2.08 9.13 1.11
N PRO A 36 2.11 10.46 1.00
CA PRO A 36 2.44 11.14 -0.24
C PRO A 36 3.90 11.00 -0.61
N LYS A 37 4.14 10.72 -1.89
CA LYS A 37 5.46 10.68 -2.51
C LYS A 37 5.73 11.88 -3.42
N GLN A 38 4.71 12.67 -3.74
CA GLN A 38 4.80 13.87 -4.58
C GLN A 38 4.23 15.09 -3.82
N ASP A 39 4.80 16.27 -4.05
CA ASP A 39 4.42 17.50 -3.36
C ASP A 39 2.95 17.88 -3.61
N TRP A 40 2.51 17.83 -4.87
CA TRP A 40 1.11 18.12 -5.23
C TRP A 40 0.12 17.25 -4.47
N MET A 41 0.51 16.01 -4.14
CA MET A 41 -0.38 15.09 -3.46
C MET A 41 -0.45 15.39 -1.95
N ARG A 42 0.65 15.87 -1.36
CA ARG A 42 0.65 16.44 0.00
C ARG A 42 -0.22 17.70 0.09
N GLU A 43 -0.27 18.51 -0.97
CA GLU A 43 -1.04 19.76 -0.99
C GLU A 43 -2.56 19.54 -1.09
N ILE A 44 -3.00 18.46 -1.74
CA ILE A 44 -4.43 18.18 -1.97
C ILE A 44 -5.03 17.13 -1.03
N THR A 45 -4.21 16.48 -0.18
CA THR A 45 -4.66 15.46 0.78
C THR A 45 -4.43 15.89 2.22
N ASP A 46 -5.22 15.34 3.13
CA ASP A 46 -5.13 15.58 4.57
C ASP A 46 -4.95 14.28 5.36
N GLU A 47 -4.78 14.40 6.68
CA GLU A 47 -4.61 13.24 7.56
C GLU A 47 -5.80 12.27 7.49
N ARG A 48 -7.02 12.79 7.36
CA ARG A 48 -8.25 11.98 7.30
C ARG A 48 -8.31 11.14 6.03
N TYR A 49 -7.84 11.67 4.90
CA TYR A 49 -7.67 10.92 3.67
C TYR A 49 -6.70 9.75 3.90
N TRP A 50 -5.55 10.02 4.51
CA TRP A 50 -4.54 9.00 4.78
C TRP A 50 -4.97 7.92 5.77
N GLU A 51 -5.79 8.27 6.76
CA GLU A 51 -6.40 7.29 7.66
C GLU A 51 -7.32 6.32 6.91
N LYS A 52 -8.14 6.83 5.99
CA LYS A 52 -9.02 5.99 5.15
C LYS A 52 -8.21 5.09 4.23
N GLU A 53 -7.22 5.65 3.53
CA GLU A 53 -6.31 4.89 2.67
C GLU A 53 -5.60 3.79 3.46
N THR A 54 -5.15 4.08 4.68
CA THR A 54 -4.52 3.08 5.57
C THR A 54 -5.45 1.89 5.84
N GLN A 55 -6.74 2.15 6.12
CA GLN A 55 -7.72 1.09 6.35
C GLN A 55 -7.97 0.27 5.09
N ILE A 56 -8.05 0.92 3.93
CA ILE A 56 -8.24 0.28 2.63
C ILE A 56 -7.06 -0.65 2.31
N TYR A 57 -5.81 -0.17 2.43
CA TYR A 57 -4.63 -1.01 2.16
C TYR A 57 -4.50 -2.18 3.13
N ARG A 58 -4.87 -2.01 4.41
CA ARG A 58 -4.92 -3.12 5.37
C ARG A 58 -5.94 -4.18 4.98
N SER A 59 -7.10 -3.77 4.50
CA SER A 59 -8.13 -4.69 3.98
C SER A 59 -7.58 -5.50 2.80
N TYR A 60 -6.96 -4.83 1.82
CA TYR A 60 -6.36 -5.51 0.68
C TYR A 60 -5.20 -6.44 1.07
N GLN A 61 -4.35 -6.04 2.03
CA GLN A 61 -3.32 -6.92 2.57
C GLN A 61 -3.92 -8.20 3.15
N GLN A 62 -4.98 -8.09 3.95
CA GLN A 62 -5.64 -9.26 4.56
C GLN A 62 -6.27 -10.17 3.51
N THR A 63 -6.96 -9.60 2.51
CA THR A 63 -7.51 -10.37 1.39
C THR A 63 -6.41 -11.07 0.60
N SER A 64 -5.30 -10.38 0.32
CA SER A 64 -4.16 -10.98 -0.38
C SER A 64 -3.58 -12.15 0.42
N LYS A 65 -3.42 -11.99 1.74
CA LYS A 65 -2.92 -13.06 2.61
C LYS A 65 -3.82 -14.29 2.58
N ASN A 66 -5.13 -14.11 2.73
CA ASN A 66 -6.09 -15.22 2.70
C ASN A 66 -6.06 -15.97 1.36
N ASN A 67 -5.89 -15.25 0.24
CA ASN A 67 -5.83 -15.89 -1.07
C ASN A 67 -4.57 -16.75 -1.23
N THR A 68 -3.43 -16.33 -0.66
CA THR A 68 -2.19 -17.10 -0.71
C THR A 68 -2.18 -18.29 0.26
N GLU A 69 -2.96 -18.24 1.35
CA GLU A 69 -3.12 -19.38 2.27
C GLU A 69 -4.07 -20.47 1.72
N ILE A 70 -4.91 -20.15 0.74
CA ILE A 70 -5.83 -21.09 0.09
C ILE A 70 -5.20 -21.78 -1.14
N ALA A 71 -4.21 -21.14 -1.77
CA ALA A 71 -3.54 -21.61 -2.99
C ALA A 71 -2.42 -22.62 -2.69
#